data_AF-A0A090LXH4-F1
#
_entry.id   AF-A0A090LXH4-F1
#
_cell.length_a   1.000
_cell.length_b   1.000
_cell.length_c   1.000
_cell.angle_alpha   90.00
_cell.angle_beta   90.00
_cell.angle_gamma   90.00
#
_symmetry.space_group_name_H-M   'P 1'
#
loop_
_entity.id
_entity.type
_entity.pdbx_description
1 polymer ?
#
loop_
_entity_poly.entity_id
_entity_poly.type
_entity_poly.pdbx_seq_one_letter_code
_entity_poly.pdbx_strand_id
1 'polypeptide(L)'
;RDLGIEDQVLADATPHELVGDTVFCTSIAGEEIGRIRTVGTSPEREADYQRASPCLVVDIPQTYLEPILVRNATARGTQSRFSTEYLSHRQDDDGVDVEVLDRLTGQPYTIRAKYLIGCDGARSKVAADIGLPFEGAMDIAGSMNITFKADISAYVGHRPRCCTGSSS
;
A
#
# COMPACT_ATOMS: atom_id res chain seq x y z
N ARG A 1 4.31 4.94 14.11
CA ARG A 1 4.66 5.55 15.41
C ARG A 1 3.93 6.85 15.72
N ASP A 2 4.15 7.95 15.01
CA ASP A 2 3.60 9.28 15.35
C ASP A 2 2.05 9.31 15.39
N LEU A 3 1.43 8.58 14.46
CA LEU A 3 -0.02 8.39 14.45
C LEU A 3 -0.54 7.44 15.55
N GLY A 4 0.32 6.86 16.41
CA GLY A 4 -0.09 5.96 17.50
C GLY A 4 -0.68 4.61 17.06
N ILE A 5 -0.46 4.19 15.82
CA ILE A 5 -0.99 2.94 15.24
C ILE A 5 0.08 1.85 15.05
N GLU A 6 1.29 2.05 15.58
CA GLU A 6 2.43 1.16 15.35
C GLU A 6 2.17 -0.26 15.83
N ASP A 7 1.67 -0.42 17.07
CA ASP A 7 1.38 -1.73 17.64
C ASP A 7 0.31 -2.49 16.85
N GLN A 8 -0.67 -1.78 16.28
CA GLN A 8 -1.71 -2.37 15.43
C GLN A 8 -1.12 -2.89 14.12
N VAL A 9 -0.17 -2.14 13.52
CA VAL A 9 0.52 -2.58 12.30
C VAL A 9 1.43 -3.77 12.60
N LEU A 10 2.20 -3.73 13.70
CA LEU A 10 3.13 -4.80 14.07
C LEU A 10 2.41 -6.11 14.41
N ALA A 11 1.16 -6.06 14.90
CA ALA A 11 0.37 -7.26 15.18
C ALA A 11 0.00 -8.07 13.93
N ASP A 12 -0.23 -7.39 12.80
CA ASP A 12 -0.65 -8.00 11.53
C ASP A 12 0.49 -8.08 10.49
N ALA A 13 1.66 -7.53 10.79
CA ALA A 13 2.80 -7.49 9.90
C ALA A 13 3.75 -8.68 10.08
N THR A 14 4.44 -9.04 9.01
CA THR A 14 5.58 -9.95 9.04
C THR A 14 6.79 -9.21 9.64
N PRO A 15 7.42 -9.73 10.70
CA PRO A 15 8.52 -9.08 11.39
C PRO A 15 9.78 -9.00 10.52
N HIS A 16 10.62 -7.99 10.82
CA HIS A 16 11.81 -7.64 10.05
C HIS A 16 12.71 -8.82 9.67
N GLU A 17 12.93 -9.74 10.61
CA GLU A 17 13.80 -10.91 10.45
C GLU A 17 13.37 -11.86 9.32
N LEU A 18 12.09 -11.85 8.94
CA LEU A 18 11.54 -12.70 7.89
C LEU A 18 11.45 -11.99 6.52
N VAL A 19 11.64 -10.67 6.47
CA VAL A 19 11.47 -9.83 5.25
C VAL A 19 12.76 -9.74 4.43
N GLY A 20 13.90 -10.15 4.99
CA GLY A 20 15.23 -9.86 4.48
C GLY A 20 15.62 -10.46 3.13
N ASP A 21 15.19 -11.67 2.79
CA ASP A 21 15.95 -12.48 1.83
C ASP A 21 15.30 -12.60 0.45
N THR A 22 15.70 -11.80 -0.54
CA THR A 22 15.25 -12.04 -1.92
C THR A 22 16.04 -13.19 -2.54
N VAL A 23 15.35 -14.31 -2.84
CA VAL A 23 15.95 -15.52 -3.42
C VAL A 23 15.64 -15.61 -4.91
N PHE A 24 16.67 -15.83 -5.73
CA PHE A 24 16.55 -16.15 -7.15
C PHE A 24 16.69 -17.65 -7.34
N CYS A 25 15.70 -18.29 -7.94
CA CYS A 25 15.66 -19.72 -8.19
C CYS A 25 15.01 -20.04 -9.53
N THR A 26 15.31 -21.20 -10.11
CA THR A 26 14.69 -21.66 -11.37
C THR A 26 13.20 -22.00 -11.20
N SER A 27 12.82 -22.46 -10.02
CA SER A 27 11.44 -22.63 -9.55
C SER A 27 11.43 -22.68 -8.02
N ILE A 28 10.25 -22.57 -7.39
CA ILE A 28 10.13 -22.63 -5.90
C ILE A 28 10.74 -23.93 -5.33
N ALA A 29 10.60 -25.06 -6.04
CA ALA A 29 11.19 -26.34 -5.66
C ALA A 29 12.54 -26.63 -6.36
N GLY A 30 13.07 -25.66 -7.10
CA GLY A 30 14.25 -25.81 -7.95
C GLY A 30 15.55 -25.35 -7.28
N GLU A 31 16.58 -25.23 -8.11
CA GLU A 31 17.90 -24.76 -7.70
C GLU A 31 17.89 -23.26 -7.39
N GLU A 32 18.52 -22.87 -6.28
CA GLU A 32 18.79 -21.47 -5.92
C GLU A 32 20.01 -20.99 -6.70
N ILE A 33 19.81 -19.96 -7.53
CA ILE A 33 20.84 -19.30 -8.33
C ILE A 33 21.62 -18.33 -7.44
N GLY A 34 20.94 -17.68 -6.50
CA GLY A 34 21.57 -16.77 -5.56
C GLY A 34 20.55 -16.04 -4.68
N ARG A 35 21.08 -15.31 -3.69
CA ARG A 35 20.27 -14.56 -2.72
C ARG A 35 20.85 -13.18 -2.49
N ILE A 36 19.95 -12.21 -2.36
CA ILE A 36 20.27 -10.86 -1.93
C ILE A 36 19.59 -10.63 -0.58
N ARG A 37 20.39 -10.33 0.44
CA ARG A 37 19.90 -9.82 1.72
C ARG A 37 19.47 -8.37 1.55
N THR A 38 18.19 -8.20 1.30
CA THR A 38 17.52 -6.90 1.16
C THR A 38 17.12 -6.33 2.51
N VAL A 39 16.73 -5.06 2.51
CA VAL A 39 16.13 -4.34 3.65
C VAL A 39 16.94 -4.28 4.95
N GLY A 40 18.24 -4.59 4.93
CA GLY A 40 19.12 -4.35 6.08
C GLY A 40 19.45 -5.57 6.93
N THR A 41 18.88 -6.75 6.62
CA THR A 41 19.07 -7.99 7.42
C THR A 41 20.47 -8.62 7.31
N SER A 42 21.38 -8.01 6.55
CA SER A 42 22.80 -8.40 6.58
C SER A 42 23.45 -7.84 7.84
N PRO A 43 24.26 -8.63 8.58
CA PRO A 43 24.99 -8.12 9.75
C PRO A 43 25.84 -6.87 9.48
N GLU A 44 26.32 -6.72 8.23
CA GLU A 44 27.10 -5.57 7.79
C GLU A 44 26.29 -4.27 7.67
N ARG A 45 24.96 -4.37 7.50
CA ARG A 45 24.06 -3.23 7.28
C ARG A 45 23.03 -3.03 8.38
N GLU A 46 22.77 -4.05 9.21
CA GLU A 46 21.80 -4.01 10.30
C GLU A 46 22.04 -2.82 11.24
N ALA A 47 23.31 -2.59 11.62
CA ALA A 47 23.69 -1.47 12.47
C ALA A 47 23.43 -0.10 11.84
N ASP A 48 23.46 0.01 10.50
CA ASP A 48 23.12 1.26 9.81
C ASP A 48 21.61 1.50 9.86
N TYR A 49 20.81 0.46 9.67
CA TYR A 49 19.35 0.54 9.72
C TYR A 49 18.84 0.90 11.12
N GLN A 50 19.38 0.24 12.16
CA GLN A 50 19.04 0.54 13.56
C GLN A 50 19.46 1.96 13.99
N ARG A 51 20.56 2.48 13.45
CA ARG A 51 20.99 3.86 13.72
C ARG A 51 20.17 4.89 12.94
N ALA A 52 19.69 4.55 11.75
CA ALA A 52 18.97 5.48 10.89
C ALA A 52 17.52 5.71 11.35
N SER A 53 16.89 4.72 11.99
CA SER A 53 15.49 4.81 12.40
C SER A 53 15.22 3.95 13.64
N PRO A 54 14.38 4.43 14.58
CA PRO A 54 13.91 3.61 15.70
C PRO A 54 12.89 2.53 15.27
N CYS A 55 12.42 2.57 14.02
CA CYS A 55 11.48 1.61 13.43
C CYS A 55 12.18 0.82 12.32
N LEU A 56 12.04 -0.51 12.36
CA LEU A 56 12.57 -1.42 11.33
C LEU A 56 11.54 -1.67 10.22
N VAL A 57 12.02 -2.18 9.09
CA VAL A 57 11.16 -2.52 7.95
C VAL A 57 10.33 -3.76 8.29
N VAL A 58 9.03 -3.68 8.09
CA VAL A 58 8.08 -4.80 8.21
C VAL A 58 7.29 -4.95 6.92
N ASP A 59 6.75 -6.15 6.69
CA ASP A 59 5.91 -6.42 5.53
C ASP A 59 4.45 -6.59 5.96
N ILE A 60 3.58 -5.68 5.53
CA ILE A 60 2.14 -5.73 5.79
C ILE A 60 1.38 -5.53 4.47
N PRO A 61 0.54 -6.49 4.06
CA PRO A 61 -0.28 -6.31 2.87
C PRO A 61 -1.23 -5.12 3.00
N GLN A 62 -1.45 -4.40 1.90
CA GLN A 62 -2.34 -3.24 1.83
C GLN A 62 -3.76 -3.56 2.32
N THR A 63 -4.24 -4.79 2.08
CA THR A 63 -5.54 -5.28 2.57
C THR A 63 -5.69 -5.27 4.09
N TYR A 64 -4.60 -5.37 4.85
CA TYR A 64 -4.61 -5.26 6.31
C TYR A 64 -4.33 -3.82 6.77
N LEU A 65 -3.40 -3.14 6.09
CA LEU A 65 -3.03 -1.77 6.44
C LEU A 65 -4.16 -0.76 6.23
N GLU A 66 -4.88 -0.83 5.11
CA GLU A 66 -5.96 0.11 4.78
C GLU A 66 -7.08 0.13 5.84
N PRO A 67 -7.64 -1.02 6.28
CA PRO A 67 -8.61 -1.04 7.37
C PRO A 67 -8.09 -0.43 8.68
N ILE A 68 -6.80 -0.63 9.03
CA ILE A 68 -6.21 -0.03 10.23
C ILE A 68 -6.23 1.50 10.10
N LEU A 69 -5.79 2.03 8.96
CA LEU A 69 -5.77 3.48 8.72
C LEU A 69 -7.18 4.09 8.74
N VAL A 70 -8.13 3.48 8.03
CA VAL A 70 -9.53 3.95 7.97
C VAL A 70 -10.16 3.95 9.35
N ARG A 71 -10.04 2.85 10.11
CA ARG A 71 -10.62 2.74 11.45
C ARG A 71 -10.09 3.81 12.40
N ASN A 72 -8.78 4.02 12.42
CA ASN A 72 -8.16 5.02 13.29
C ASN A 72 -8.51 6.45 12.86
N ALA A 73 -8.62 6.73 11.55
CA ALA A 73 -9.06 8.03 11.06
C ALA A 73 -10.52 8.31 11.46
N THR A 74 -11.41 7.33 11.28
CA THR A 74 -12.83 7.46 11.65
C THR A 74 -13.02 7.61 13.16
N ALA A 75 -12.26 6.87 13.97
CA ALA A 75 -12.27 7.03 15.44
C ALA A 75 -11.84 8.43 15.90
N ARG A 76 -11.02 9.13 15.10
CA ARG A 76 -10.58 10.51 15.35
C ARG A 76 -11.53 11.58 14.79
N GLY A 77 -12.66 11.17 14.21
CA GLY A 77 -13.70 12.08 13.72
C GLY A 77 -13.72 12.29 12.20
N THR A 78 -12.85 11.61 11.44
CA THR A 78 -12.90 11.68 9.97
C THR A 78 -14.13 10.95 9.44
N GLN A 79 -14.92 11.64 8.61
CA GLN A 79 -16.05 11.02 7.91
C GLN A 79 -15.55 10.32 6.64
N SER A 80 -15.48 9.00 6.70
CA SER A 80 -15.11 8.16 5.56
C SER A 80 -16.37 7.72 4.80
N ARG A 81 -16.41 7.93 3.48
CA ARG A 81 -17.49 7.45 2.61
C ARG A 81 -16.91 6.55 1.52
N PHE A 82 -17.24 5.27 1.60
CA PHE A 82 -16.92 4.30 0.55
C PHE A 82 -18.01 4.30 -0.52
N SER A 83 -17.76 3.65 -1.66
CA SER A 83 -18.70 3.57 -2.79
C SER A 83 -19.12 4.94 -3.34
N THR A 84 -18.33 5.98 -3.12
CA THR A 84 -18.53 7.32 -3.66
C THR A 84 -17.46 7.59 -4.72
N GLU A 85 -17.86 7.82 -5.96
CA GLU A 85 -16.98 8.03 -7.10
C GLU A 85 -16.89 9.51 -7.45
N TYR A 86 -15.67 10.03 -7.62
CA TYR A 86 -15.44 11.41 -8.03
C TYR A 86 -15.78 11.63 -9.52
N LEU A 87 -16.59 12.64 -9.83
CA LEU A 87 -17.00 12.96 -11.20
C LEU A 87 -16.30 14.21 -11.75
N SER A 88 -16.39 15.33 -11.04
CA SER A 88 -15.84 16.62 -11.46
C SER A 88 -15.71 17.55 -10.27
N HIS A 89 -15.02 18.68 -10.43
CA HIS A 89 -15.06 19.76 -9.45
C HIS A 89 -15.09 21.13 -10.13
N ARG A 90 -15.61 22.12 -9.41
CA ARG A 90 -15.53 23.53 -9.76
C ARG A 90 -15.01 24.31 -8.57
N GLN A 91 -13.96 25.10 -8.80
CA GLN A 91 -13.38 25.97 -7.79
C GLN A 91 -13.93 27.39 -7.92
N ASP A 92 -14.14 28.05 -6.79
CA ASP A 92 -14.37 29.49 -6.67
C ASP A 92 -13.41 30.09 -5.62
N ASP A 93 -13.59 31.38 -5.30
CA ASP A 93 -12.72 32.12 -4.38
C ASP A 93 -12.77 31.61 -2.93
N ASP A 94 -13.85 30.93 -2.53
CA ASP A 94 -14.12 30.49 -1.16
C ASP A 94 -13.93 28.98 -0.95
N GLY A 95 -13.82 28.19 -2.02
CA GLY A 95 -13.63 26.76 -1.95
C GLY A 95 -13.87 26.01 -3.25
N VAL A 96 -14.22 24.73 -3.11
CA VAL A 96 -14.41 23.78 -4.21
C VAL A 96 -15.74 23.05 -4.04
N ASP A 97 -16.56 23.07 -5.09
CA ASP A 97 -17.72 22.22 -5.26
C ASP A 97 -17.30 20.95 -5.97
N VAL A 98 -17.46 19.79 -5.32
CA VAL A 98 -17.09 18.48 -5.86
C VAL A 98 -18.36 17.71 -6.21
N GLU A 99 -18.51 17.33 -7.47
CA GLU A 99 -19.57 16.42 -7.90
C GLU A 99 -19.10 14.98 -7.73
N VAL A 100 -19.92 14.19 -7.03
CA VAL A 100 -19.66 12.77 -6.79
C VAL A 100 -20.88 11.93 -7.10
N LEU A 101 -20.65 10.67 -7.48
CA LEU A 101 -21.67 9.67 -7.70
C LEU A 101 -21.69 8.69 -6.53
N ASP A 102 -22.83 8.58 -5.85
CA ASP A 102 -23.06 7.47 -4.94
C ASP A 102 -23.34 6.20 -5.77
N ARG A 103 -22.44 5.22 -5.71
CA ARG A 103 -22.58 3.96 -6.46
C ARG A 103 -23.63 3.02 -5.86
N LEU A 104 -24.06 3.24 -4.62
CA LEU A 104 -25.12 2.44 -3.99
C LEU A 104 -26.50 2.89 -4.46
N THR A 105 -26.73 4.20 -4.54
CA THR A 105 -28.03 4.77 -4.96
C THR A 105 -28.08 5.14 -6.43
N GLY A 106 -26.93 5.27 -7.09
CA GLY A 106 -26.80 5.75 -8.47
C GLY A 106 -27.07 7.24 -8.64
N GLN A 107 -27.17 8.00 -7.54
CA GLN A 107 -27.52 9.42 -7.56
C GLN A 107 -26.27 10.30 -7.42
N PRO A 108 -26.09 11.29 -8.29
CA PRO A 108 -25.05 12.29 -8.11
C PRO A 108 -25.43 13.28 -7.01
N TYR A 109 -24.44 13.76 -6.26
CA TYR A 109 -24.60 14.84 -5.29
C TYR A 109 -23.34 15.70 -5.20
N THR A 110 -23.46 16.90 -4.63
CA THR A 110 -22.37 17.88 -4.52
C THR A 110 -21.87 17.99 -3.09
N ILE A 111 -20.55 18.02 -2.92
CA ILE A 111 -19.87 18.26 -1.65
C ILE A 111 -19.14 19.59 -1.74
N ARG A 112 -19.46 20.51 -0.81
CA ARG A 112 -18.72 21.77 -0.65
C ARG A 112 -17.56 21.56 0.32
N ALA A 113 -16.34 21.88 -0.12
CA ALA A 113 -15.14 21.83 0.72
C ALA A 113 -14.27 23.09 0.52
N LYS A 114 -13.38 23.37 1.48
CA LYS A 114 -12.40 24.47 1.33
C LYS A 114 -11.23 24.08 0.41
N TYR A 115 -10.86 22.79 0.44
CA TYR A 115 -9.76 22.25 -0.33
C TYR A 115 -10.13 20.84 -0.81
N LEU A 116 -9.62 20.48 -1.98
CA LEU A 116 -9.70 19.13 -2.55
C LEU A 116 -8.28 18.55 -2.63
N ILE A 117 -8.10 17.33 -2.13
CA ILE A 117 -6.82 16.60 -2.19
C ILE A 117 -7.00 15.39 -3.12
N GLY A 118 -6.23 15.34 -4.20
CA GLY A 118 -6.24 14.22 -5.15
C GLY A 118 -5.38 13.05 -4.65
N CYS A 119 -6.02 12.03 -4.08
CA CYS A 119 -5.39 10.77 -3.68
C CYS A 119 -5.99 9.56 -4.43
N ASP A 120 -6.37 9.74 -5.70
CA ASP A 120 -7.10 8.81 -6.55
C ASP A 120 -6.21 7.92 -7.45
N GLY A 121 -4.91 7.86 -7.17
CA GLY A 121 -3.97 6.87 -7.72
C GLY A 121 -3.38 7.24 -9.08
N ALA A 122 -2.77 6.24 -9.74
CA ALA A 122 -1.94 6.44 -10.93
C ALA A 122 -2.66 7.03 -12.16
N ARG A 123 -4.00 6.90 -12.22
CA ARG A 123 -4.84 7.49 -13.26
C ARG A 123 -5.76 8.54 -12.64
N SER A 124 -5.15 9.44 -11.87
CA SER A 124 -5.84 10.48 -11.13
C SER A 124 -6.67 11.34 -12.08
N LYS A 125 -7.99 11.32 -11.87
CA LYS A 125 -8.94 12.17 -12.58
C LYS A 125 -8.86 13.60 -12.05
N VAL A 126 -8.61 13.78 -10.76
CA VAL A 126 -8.41 15.10 -10.17
C VAL A 126 -7.22 15.81 -10.83
N ALA A 127 -6.09 15.12 -11.01
CA ALA A 127 -4.92 15.68 -11.66
C ALA A 127 -5.16 16.01 -13.16
N ALA A 128 -5.95 15.17 -13.85
CA ALA A 128 -6.34 15.44 -15.23
C ALA A 128 -7.23 16.69 -15.34
N ASP A 129 -8.19 16.87 -14.42
CA ASP A 129 -9.13 18.00 -14.44
C ASP A 129 -8.44 19.35 -14.15
N ILE A 130 -7.37 19.35 -13.35
CA ILE A 130 -6.55 20.55 -13.11
C ILE A 130 -5.41 20.74 -14.11
N GLY A 131 -5.34 19.88 -15.14
CA GLY A 131 -4.36 19.98 -16.22
C GLY A 131 -2.91 19.78 -15.78
N LEU A 132 -2.66 19.00 -14.72
CA LEU A 132 -1.30 18.64 -14.32
C LEU A 132 -0.69 17.69 -15.36
N PRO A 133 0.36 18.10 -16.10
CA PRO A 133 1.00 17.21 -17.05
C PRO A 133 1.77 16.13 -16.29
N PHE A 134 1.50 14.87 -16.61
CA PHE A 134 2.34 13.77 -16.19
C PHE A 134 3.40 13.50 -17.25
N GLU A 135 4.67 13.60 -16.86
CA GLU A 135 5.79 13.21 -17.71
C GLU A 135 6.16 11.75 -17.41
N GLY A 136 6.01 10.87 -18.40
CA GLY A 136 6.37 9.46 -18.28
C GLY A 136 5.75 8.60 -19.37
N ALA A 137 6.46 7.57 -19.82
CA ALA A 137 5.87 6.57 -20.71
C ALA A 137 4.85 5.75 -19.90
N MET A 138 3.58 5.90 -20.25
CA MET A 138 2.52 5.02 -19.75
C MET A 138 2.66 3.67 -20.47
N ASP A 139 2.29 2.57 -19.81
CA ASP A 139 2.19 1.24 -20.42
C ASP A 139 3.52 0.50 -20.73
N ILE A 140 4.56 0.71 -19.91
CA ILE A 140 5.88 0.06 -20.12
C ILE A 140 5.84 -1.45 -19.84
N ALA A 141 4.95 -1.94 -18.96
CA ALA A 141 4.77 -3.36 -18.68
C ALA A 141 3.42 -3.64 -17.97
N GLY A 142 2.67 -4.62 -18.46
CA GLY A 142 1.51 -5.17 -17.76
C GLY A 142 1.95 -6.28 -16.79
N SER A 143 1.58 -6.17 -15.52
CA SER A 143 1.77 -7.24 -14.53
C SER A 143 0.46 -8.02 -14.34
N MET A 144 0.50 -9.34 -14.42
CA MET A 144 -0.61 -10.20 -14.00
C MET A 144 -0.30 -10.81 -12.63
N ASN A 145 -1.12 -10.51 -11.63
CA ASN A 145 -0.99 -11.05 -10.29
C ASN A 145 -1.98 -12.21 -10.09
N ILE A 146 -1.49 -13.38 -9.68
CA ILE A 146 -2.31 -14.56 -9.34
C ILE A 146 -2.20 -14.80 -7.84
N THR A 147 -3.34 -14.85 -7.15
CA THR A 147 -3.40 -15.16 -5.71
C THR A 147 -3.89 -16.59 -5.51
N PHE A 148 -3.15 -17.41 -4.75
CA PHE A 148 -3.51 -18.79 -4.43
C PHE A 148 -3.07 -19.16 -3.00
N LYS A 149 -3.72 -20.15 -2.38
CA LYS A 149 -3.35 -20.68 -1.05
C LYS A 149 -2.78 -22.09 -1.22
N ALA A 150 -1.55 -22.32 -0.78
CA ALA A 150 -0.89 -23.63 -0.78
C ALA A 150 0.10 -23.71 0.39
N ASP A 151 0.20 -24.89 1.02
CA ASP A 151 1.26 -25.15 2.00
C ASP A 151 2.56 -25.51 1.27
N ILE A 152 3.49 -24.56 1.29
CA ILE A 152 4.82 -24.69 0.68
C ILE A 152 5.93 -24.52 1.72
N SER A 153 5.59 -24.63 3.02
CA SER A 153 6.50 -24.44 4.15
C SER A 153 7.78 -25.28 4.04
N ALA A 154 7.68 -26.51 3.51
CA ALA A 154 8.82 -27.39 3.26
C ALA A 154 9.88 -26.78 2.31
N TYR A 155 9.45 -25.93 1.37
CA TYR A 155 10.34 -25.32 0.36
C TYR A 155 10.80 -23.92 0.76
N VAL A 156 9.99 -23.19 1.54
CA VAL A 156 10.27 -21.79 1.92
C VAL A 156 10.75 -21.63 3.36
N GLY A 157 10.67 -22.66 4.22
CA GLY A 157 11.05 -22.58 5.63
C GLY A 157 12.52 -22.26 5.88
N HIS A 158 13.41 -22.62 4.94
CA HIS A 158 14.84 -22.26 4.96
C HIS A 158 15.16 -21.01 4.09
N ARG A 159 14.13 -20.44 3.45
CA ARG A 159 14.15 -19.35 2.44
C ARG A 159 12.88 -18.48 2.53
N PRO A 160 12.67 -17.73 3.62
CA PRO A 160 11.36 -17.19 4.01
C PRO A 160 10.69 -16.22 3.01
N ARG A 161 11.41 -15.62 2.05
CA ARG A 161 10.82 -14.67 1.09
C ARG A 161 10.53 -15.22 -0.31
N CYS A 162 10.71 -16.52 -0.56
CA CYS A 162 10.42 -17.07 -1.89
C CYS A 162 8.92 -16.92 -2.26
N CYS A 163 8.03 -16.75 -1.28
CA CYS A 163 6.63 -16.40 -1.47
C CYS A 163 6.15 -15.49 -0.33
N THR A 164 5.77 -14.25 -0.62
CA THR A 164 5.03 -13.40 0.33
C THR A 164 3.60 -13.93 0.41
N GLY A 165 3.33 -14.78 1.40
CA GLY A 165 2.00 -15.27 1.72
C GLY A 165 1.69 -14.94 3.18
N SER A 166 0.63 -14.18 3.42
CA SER A 166 0.09 -13.98 4.76
C SER A 166 -0.40 -15.33 5.30
N SER A 167 0.30 -15.85 6.31
CA SER A 167 -0.19 -16.97 7.10
C SER A 167 -1.41 -16.51 7.90
N SER A 168 -2.59 -17.01 7.51
CA SER A 168 -3.82 -16.98 8.29
C SER A 168 -4.40 -18.38 8.39
#